data_AF-A0A0L0MXT9-F1
#
_entry.id   AF-A0A0L0MXT9-F1
#
_cell.length_a   1.000
_cell.length_b   1.000
_cell.length_c   1.000
_cell.angle_alpha   90.00
_cell.angle_beta   90.00
_cell.angle_gamma   90.00
#
_symmetry.space_group_name_H-M   'P 1'
#
loop_
_entity.id
_entity.type
_entity.pdbx_description
1 polymer ?
#
loop_
_entity_poly.entity_id
_entity_poly.type
_entity_poly.pdbx_seq_one_letter_code
_entity_poly.pdbx_strand_id
1 'polypeptide(L)'
;VFPSAPSCKRCFAFRRGQTAAAHESPLNPTNIYLRRAGISSFSFHGFDASQVAIRHPHYQLLLMSTSTFSAVGSYSDASLFGIMDGLNECRTARVAEILADFRTLQYYIAAAPAEPENAEDYYTEGWAALRQCAFDGHHILECAADTRVPVTQGGEEEQTKAELKQVLLDAFSRRHQGQKIYMRQGAAQRWVEFRDHILQGQRPYPAVQPQLQACDHQLRVELASITDEFVYAELTASDQILGRWTVEDPSLRGVLRWLRARLR
;
A
#
# COMPACT_ATOMS: atom_id res chain seq x y z
N VAL A 1 -32.67 21.47 9.23
CA VAL A 1 -32.75 20.52 8.10
C VAL A 1 -31.32 20.15 7.74
N PHE A 2 -30.82 19.06 8.33
CA PHE A 2 -29.46 18.54 8.07
C PHE A 2 -29.54 17.54 6.91
N PRO A 3 -28.61 17.55 5.95
CA PRO A 3 -28.59 16.55 4.89
C PRO A 3 -28.12 15.21 5.46
N SER A 4 -28.92 14.18 5.19
CA SER A 4 -28.66 12.77 5.47
C SER A 4 -27.37 12.30 4.79
N ALA A 5 -26.51 11.62 5.55
CA ALA A 5 -25.28 11.00 5.05
C ALA A 5 -25.58 9.88 4.02
N PRO A 6 -24.74 9.71 2.99
CA PRO A 6 -24.93 8.65 2.00
C PRO A 6 -24.62 7.28 2.61
N SER A 7 -25.61 6.38 2.57
CA SER A 7 -25.50 4.99 3.01
C SER A 7 -24.45 4.24 2.18
N CYS A 8 -23.38 3.76 2.82
CA CYS A 8 -22.37 2.89 2.23
C CYS A 8 -22.98 1.50 1.95
N LYS A 9 -23.42 1.25 0.71
CA LYS A 9 -24.11 0.01 0.29
C LYS A 9 -23.20 -1.24 0.19
N ARG A 10 -21.93 -1.18 0.59
CA ARG A 10 -20.92 -2.24 0.36
C ARG A 10 -20.47 -3.03 1.62
N CYS A 11 -21.03 -2.77 2.81
CA CYS A 11 -20.48 -3.30 4.07
C CYS A 11 -20.85 -4.74 4.47
N PHE A 12 -21.61 -5.51 3.68
CA PHE A 12 -22.03 -6.86 4.11
C PHE A 12 -21.41 -7.99 3.27
N ALA A 13 -20.38 -8.66 3.83
CA ALA A 13 -20.22 -10.13 3.82
C ALA A 13 -18.83 -10.58 4.32
N PHE A 14 -18.71 -11.11 5.54
CA PHE A 14 -17.72 -12.17 5.86
C PHE A 14 -18.06 -12.91 7.18
N ARG A 15 -18.69 -14.09 7.11
CA ARG A 15 -18.63 -15.07 8.22
C ARG A 15 -19.00 -16.49 7.76
N ARG A 16 -18.02 -17.41 7.76
CA ARG A 16 -18.01 -18.74 8.42
C ARG A 16 -16.91 -19.66 7.85
N GLY A 17 -16.16 -20.31 8.73
CA GLY A 17 -15.30 -21.48 8.44
C GLY A 17 -14.19 -21.67 9.48
N GLN A 18 -14.28 -22.71 10.30
CA GLN A 18 -13.49 -22.99 11.52
C GLN A 18 -12.18 -23.77 11.29
N THR A 19 -11.25 -23.57 12.24
CA THR A 19 -10.26 -24.49 12.86
C THR A 19 -9.24 -25.29 12.04
N ALA A 20 -7.94 -25.02 12.28
CA ALA A 20 -6.91 -26.05 12.56
C ALA A 20 -5.70 -25.41 13.26
N ALA A 21 -5.16 -26.11 14.27
CA ALA A 21 -3.97 -25.73 15.02
C ALA A 21 -2.68 -26.04 14.23
N ALA A 22 -1.73 -25.10 14.18
CA ALA A 22 -0.38 -25.37 13.70
C ALA A 22 0.67 -24.44 14.35
N HIS A 23 1.61 -25.10 15.02
CA HIS A 23 3.00 -24.78 15.38
C HIS A 23 3.51 -23.33 15.25
N GLU A 24 3.99 -22.79 16.37
CA GLU A 24 4.56 -21.44 16.48
C GLU A 24 5.94 -21.33 15.80
N SER A 25 6.10 -20.27 15.01
CA SER A 25 7.35 -19.75 14.45
C SER A 25 7.32 -18.22 14.59
N PRO A 26 8.47 -17.54 14.70
CA PRO A 26 8.54 -16.18 15.21
C PRO A 26 7.80 -15.16 14.32
N LEU A 27 7.15 -14.20 14.97
CA LEU A 27 6.07 -13.36 14.47
C LEU A 27 6.51 -12.39 13.35
N ASN A 28 5.95 -12.56 12.15
CA ASN A 28 5.90 -11.53 11.11
C ASN A 28 4.87 -10.45 11.52
N PRO A 29 5.20 -9.14 11.46
CA PRO A 29 4.31 -8.04 11.87
C PRO A 29 2.97 -8.00 11.12
N THR A 30 2.88 -8.61 9.94
CA THR A 30 1.63 -8.75 9.16
C THR A 30 0.61 -9.67 9.84
N ASN A 31 1.06 -10.68 10.60
CA ASN A 31 0.19 -11.64 11.30
C ASN A 31 -0.51 -11.03 12.53
N ILE A 32 0.05 -9.95 13.11
CA ILE A 32 -0.51 -9.28 14.27
C ILE A 32 -1.82 -8.57 13.89
N TYR A 33 -1.89 -7.98 12.69
CA TYR A 33 -3.09 -7.31 12.17
C TYR A 33 -4.20 -8.29 11.80
N LEU A 34 -3.86 -9.41 11.18
CA LEU A 34 -4.83 -10.43 10.76
C LEU A 34 -5.46 -11.13 11.97
N ARG A 35 -4.66 -11.44 13.02
CA ARG A 35 -5.18 -12.04 14.26
C ARG A 35 -6.16 -11.13 15.01
N ARG A 36 -5.91 -9.81 15.08
CA ARG A 36 -6.83 -8.86 15.75
C ARG A 36 -8.08 -8.54 14.92
N ALA A 37 -7.98 -8.62 13.60
CA ALA A 37 -9.13 -8.45 12.68
C ALA A 37 -9.98 -9.73 12.49
N GLY A 38 -9.69 -10.82 13.20
CA GLY A 38 -10.43 -12.08 13.09
C GLY A 38 -10.21 -12.86 11.79
N ILE A 39 -9.09 -12.62 11.09
CA ILE A 39 -8.74 -13.27 9.81
C ILE A 39 -7.68 -14.36 10.10
N SER A 40 -7.98 -15.63 9.77
CA SER A 40 -7.08 -16.75 10.08
C SER A 40 -5.80 -16.76 9.24
N SER A 41 -4.69 -17.09 9.90
CA SER A 41 -3.30 -17.17 9.43
C SER A 41 -3.10 -17.80 8.03
N PHE A 42 -2.19 -17.22 7.25
CA PHE A 42 -1.57 -17.86 6.07
C PHE A 42 -0.07 -18.02 6.32
N SER A 43 0.43 -19.25 6.15
CA SER A 43 1.84 -19.60 6.34
C SER A 43 2.69 -19.24 5.13
N PHE A 44 3.89 -18.76 5.40
CA PHE A 44 4.90 -18.33 4.43
C PHE A 44 5.90 -19.48 4.21
N HIS A 45 6.02 -20.00 3.00
CA HIS A 45 7.08 -20.92 2.61
C HIS A 45 7.68 -20.52 1.27
N GLY A 46 9.02 -20.36 1.26
CA GLY A 46 9.91 -20.59 0.13
C GLY A 46 9.72 -19.70 -1.10
N PHE A 47 10.57 -18.69 -1.24
CA PHE A 47 10.76 -17.98 -2.51
C PHE A 47 11.84 -18.72 -3.32
N ASP A 48 11.46 -19.29 -4.46
CA ASP A 48 12.38 -19.74 -5.52
C ASP A 48 12.25 -18.75 -6.67
N ALA A 49 13.30 -17.94 -6.88
CA ALA A 49 13.35 -16.85 -7.84
C ALA A 49 13.76 -17.34 -9.22
N SER A 50 13.05 -18.34 -9.74
CA SER A 50 13.26 -18.81 -11.10
C SER A 50 11.97 -18.71 -11.90
N GLN A 51 12.06 -17.92 -12.98
CA GLN A 51 11.06 -17.73 -14.04
C GLN A 51 9.95 -16.73 -13.71
N VAL A 52 9.98 -15.56 -14.36
CA VAL A 52 9.09 -15.26 -15.49
C VAL A 52 9.43 -13.85 -15.97
N ALA A 53 10.02 -13.79 -17.17
CA ALA A 53 9.98 -12.61 -18.01
C ALA A 53 8.53 -12.38 -18.44
N ILE A 54 8.03 -11.15 -18.35
CA ILE A 54 7.00 -10.59 -19.25
C ILE A 54 7.10 -9.06 -19.16
N ARG A 55 7.45 -8.46 -20.31
CA ARG A 55 7.16 -7.07 -20.68
C ARG A 55 5.68 -6.81 -20.46
N HIS A 56 5.24 -5.62 -20.04
CA HIS A 56 4.17 -4.89 -20.72
C HIS A 56 3.85 -3.52 -20.10
N PRO A 57 3.34 -2.59 -20.92
CA PRO A 57 3.03 -1.20 -20.57
C PRO A 57 1.56 -1.02 -20.15
N HIS A 58 1.25 0.17 -19.64
CA HIS A 58 -0.08 0.75 -19.40
C HIS A 58 -0.95 0.17 -18.25
N TYR A 59 -1.33 1.10 -17.37
CA TYR A 59 -2.38 0.98 -16.37
C TYR A 59 -3.69 0.48 -16.99
N GLN A 60 -4.10 -0.75 -16.68
CA GLN A 60 -5.46 -1.22 -16.94
C GLN A 60 -5.95 -2.07 -15.76
N LEU A 61 -6.82 -1.46 -14.95
CA LEU A 61 -7.56 -2.07 -13.86
C LEU A 61 -8.40 -3.24 -14.39
N LEU A 62 -8.11 -4.45 -13.94
CA LEU A 62 -8.87 -5.65 -14.26
C LEU A 62 -10.18 -5.66 -13.44
N LEU A 63 -11.29 -5.40 -14.13
CA LEU A 63 -12.66 -5.53 -13.62
C LEU A 63 -13.08 -7.00 -13.62
N MET A 64 -13.56 -7.53 -12.50
CA MET A 64 -14.37 -8.75 -12.46
C MET A 64 -15.65 -8.55 -11.62
N SER A 65 -16.76 -8.40 -12.35
CA SER A 65 -18.14 -8.87 -12.13
C SER A 65 -18.69 -9.07 -10.70
N THR A 66 -19.71 -8.29 -10.35
CA THR A 66 -20.59 -8.45 -9.18
C THR A 66 -21.77 -9.40 -9.46
N SER A 67 -21.96 -10.41 -8.62
CA SER A 67 -23.22 -11.15 -8.53
C SER A 67 -24.13 -10.55 -7.44
N THR A 68 -25.38 -10.31 -7.79
CA THR A 68 -26.46 -9.80 -6.94
C THR A 68 -27.00 -10.86 -5.98
N PHE A 69 -27.23 -10.51 -4.71
CA PHE A 69 -28.18 -11.25 -3.87
C PHE A 69 -28.89 -10.35 -2.85
N SER A 70 -30.18 -10.61 -2.68
CA SER A 70 -31.16 -9.80 -1.95
C SER A 70 -31.23 -10.14 -0.45
N ALA A 71 -31.55 -9.10 0.34
CA ALA A 71 -31.64 -9.06 1.80
C ALA A 71 -32.92 -9.69 2.38
N VAL A 72 -32.87 -10.15 3.64
CA VAL A 72 -33.90 -9.90 4.68
C VAL A 72 -33.26 -10.04 6.06
N GLY A 73 -33.52 -9.10 6.98
CA GLY A 73 -33.12 -9.24 8.38
C GLY A 73 -33.23 -7.95 9.20
N SER A 74 -34.46 -7.55 9.48
CA SER A 74 -34.87 -6.46 10.39
C SER A 74 -34.58 -6.76 11.85
N TYR A 75 -34.01 -5.82 12.61
CA TYR A 75 -34.31 -5.63 14.04
C TYR A 75 -34.16 -4.17 14.47
N SER A 76 -35.19 -3.72 15.18
CA SER A 76 -35.38 -2.43 15.81
C SER A 76 -34.83 -2.43 17.25
N ASP A 77 -33.98 -1.48 17.61
CA ASP A 77 -33.94 -0.91 18.96
C ASP A 77 -33.32 0.49 18.95
N ALA A 78 -34.09 1.50 19.32
CA ALA A 78 -33.83 2.92 19.01
C ALA A 78 -33.46 3.78 20.23
N SER A 79 -33.09 3.17 21.37
CA SER A 79 -32.80 3.92 22.60
C SER A 79 -31.37 3.80 23.17
N LEU A 80 -30.44 3.15 22.44
CA LEU A 80 -28.99 3.14 22.72
C LEU A 80 -28.21 3.96 21.67
N PHE A 81 -28.85 4.95 21.05
CA PHE A 81 -28.36 5.60 19.83
C PHE A 81 -27.46 6.84 20.08
N GLY A 82 -27.04 7.08 21.33
CA GLY A 82 -26.32 8.31 21.71
C GLY A 82 -24.78 8.21 21.75
N ILE A 83 -24.20 7.00 21.66
CA ILE A 83 -22.75 6.81 21.85
C ILE A 83 -22.10 6.04 20.68
N MET A 84 -22.89 5.41 19.80
CA MET A 84 -22.37 4.50 18.77
C MET A 84 -22.63 5.05 17.36
N ASP A 85 -21.56 5.27 16.58
CA ASP A 85 -21.67 5.74 15.19
C ASP A 85 -21.99 4.62 14.18
N GLY A 86 -21.88 3.35 14.58
CA GLY A 86 -22.20 2.19 13.74
C GLY A 86 -21.25 2.00 12.55
N LEU A 87 -20.11 2.70 12.50
CA LEU A 87 -19.21 2.70 11.34
C LEU A 87 -18.03 1.71 11.44
N ASN A 88 -17.98 0.87 12.48
CA ASN A 88 -16.87 -0.07 12.67
C ASN A 88 -16.74 -1.10 11.53
N GLU A 89 -17.86 -1.49 10.91
CA GLU A 89 -17.83 -2.34 9.71
C GLU A 89 -17.21 -1.61 8.51
N CYS A 90 -17.54 -0.32 8.32
CA CYS A 90 -16.94 0.51 7.27
C CYS A 90 -15.43 0.66 7.49
N ARG A 91 -14.99 0.91 8.73
CA ARG A 91 -13.58 0.99 9.11
C ARG A 91 -12.84 -0.30 8.84
N THR A 92 -13.43 -1.43 9.20
CA THR A 92 -12.86 -2.76 8.98
C THR A 92 -12.68 -3.03 7.49
N ALA A 93 -13.71 -2.77 6.68
CA ALA A 93 -13.63 -2.91 5.23
C ALA A 93 -12.54 -2.01 4.62
N ARG A 94 -12.45 -0.76 5.06
CA ARG A 94 -11.44 0.20 4.59
C ARG A 94 -10.01 -0.21 4.93
N VAL A 95 -9.78 -0.71 6.14
CA VAL A 95 -8.49 -1.30 6.53
C VAL A 95 -8.13 -2.46 5.62
N ALA A 96 -9.08 -3.36 5.34
CA ALA A 96 -8.84 -4.52 4.47
C ALA A 96 -8.49 -4.10 3.03
N GLU A 97 -9.18 -3.10 2.46
CA GLU A 97 -8.87 -2.55 1.14
C GLU A 97 -7.43 -1.98 1.07
N ILE A 98 -7.04 -1.18 2.06
CA ILE A 98 -5.72 -0.56 2.09
C ILE A 98 -4.62 -1.60 2.26
N LEU A 99 -4.84 -2.62 3.11
CA LEU A 99 -3.88 -3.71 3.29
C LEU A 99 -3.75 -4.58 2.04
N ALA A 100 -4.83 -4.77 1.27
CA ALA A 100 -4.78 -5.46 -0.01
C ALA A 100 -3.95 -4.67 -1.04
N ASP A 101 -4.17 -3.36 -1.16
CA ASP A 101 -3.38 -2.49 -2.02
C ASP A 101 -1.89 -2.49 -1.62
N PHE A 102 -1.60 -2.41 -0.32
CA PHE A 102 -0.23 -2.46 0.17
C PHE A 102 0.44 -3.79 -0.17
N ARG A 103 -0.26 -4.94 -0.05
CA ARG A 103 0.27 -6.25 -0.46
C ARG A 103 0.64 -6.28 -1.94
N THR A 104 -0.19 -5.69 -2.81
CA THR A 104 0.12 -5.56 -4.24
C THR A 104 1.39 -4.73 -4.46
N LEU A 105 1.56 -3.62 -3.73
CA LEU A 105 2.78 -2.82 -3.79
C LEU A 105 4.02 -3.61 -3.34
N GLN A 106 3.91 -4.42 -2.27
CA GLN A 106 5.02 -5.26 -1.81
C GLN A 106 5.51 -6.21 -2.90
N TYR A 107 4.58 -6.83 -3.63
CA TYR A 107 4.92 -7.71 -4.74
C TYR A 107 5.73 -6.98 -5.81
N TYR A 108 5.28 -5.80 -6.24
CA TYR A 108 5.97 -5.03 -7.28
C TYR A 108 7.31 -4.43 -6.84
N ILE A 109 7.43 -4.06 -5.57
CA ILE A 109 8.69 -3.55 -5.01
C ILE A 109 9.71 -4.68 -4.93
N ALA A 110 9.31 -5.87 -4.47
CA ALA A 110 10.20 -7.02 -4.36
C ALA A 110 10.62 -7.59 -5.73
N ALA A 111 9.77 -7.46 -6.76
CA ALA A 111 10.06 -7.95 -8.11
C ALA A 111 10.99 -7.01 -8.92
N ALA A 112 11.33 -5.84 -8.39
CA ALA A 112 12.14 -4.86 -9.09
C ALA A 112 13.61 -5.31 -9.20
N PRO A 113 14.28 -5.05 -10.35
CA PRO A 113 15.71 -5.30 -10.44
C PRO A 113 16.46 -4.31 -9.54
N ALA A 114 17.31 -4.82 -8.67
CA ALA A 114 18.17 -3.99 -7.80
C ALA A 114 19.61 -3.88 -8.32
N GLU A 115 20.05 -4.82 -9.17
CA GLU A 115 21.42 -4.87 -9.66
C GLU A 115 21.47 -4.84 -11.18
N PRO A 116 22.39 -4.07 -11.78
CA PRO A 116 22.61 -4.12 -13.22
C PRO A 116 23.30 -5.42 -13.62
N GLU A 117 23.05 -5.87 -14.85
CA GLU A 117 23.81 -6.96 -15.46
C GLU A 117 25.29 -6.60 -15.65
N ASN A 118 25.58 -5.30 -15.79
CA ASN A 118 26.92 -4.79 -16.03
C ASN A 118 27.45 -3.97 -14.86
N ALA A 119 28.63 -4.33 -14.35
CA ALA A 119 29.25 -3.68 -13.20
C ALA A 119 29.56 -2.18 -13.44
N GLU A 120 29.80 -1.76 -14.68
CA GLU A 120 30.04 -0.33 -15.01
C GLU A 120 28.79 0.53 -14.76
N ASP A 121 27.60 -0.06 -14.83
CA ASP A 121 26.35 0.66 -14.62
C ASP A 121 25.97 0.77 -13.14
N TYR A 122 26.70 0.09 -12.26
CA TYR A 122 26.40 0.05 -10.83
C TYR A 122 26.27 1.44 -10.22
N TYR A 123 27.17 2.36 -10.53
CA TYR A 123 27.17 3.72 -9.95
C TYR A 123 26.33 4.73 -10.73
N THR A 124 25.63 4.30 -11.78
CA THR A 124 24.76 5.21 -12.53
C THR A 124 23.48 5.54 -11.75
N GLU A 125 22.90 6.70 -12.06
CA GLU A 125 21.89 7.33 -11.23
C GLU A 125 20.60 6.49 -11.10
N GLY A 126 20.11 5.90 -12.19
CA GLY A 126 18.91 5.06 -12.13
C GLY A 126 19.13 3.75 -11.37
N TRP A 127 20.29 3.10 -11.53
CA TRP A 127 20.61 1.89 -10.77
C TRP A 127 20.82 2.18 -9.27
N ALA A 128 21.40 3.33 -8.93
CA ALA A 128 21.46 3.79 -7.54
C ALA A 128 20.05 4.04 -6.96
N ALA A 129 19.15 4.64 -7.74
CA ALA A 129 17.76 4.86 -7.32
C ALA A 129 16.99 3.55 -7.12
N LEU A 130 17.17 2.55 -8.00
CA LEU A 130 16.56 1.22 -7.86
C LEU A 130 17.00 0.51 -6.58
N ARG A 131 18.31 0.52 -6.28
CA ARG A 131 18.82 -0.04 -5.02
C ARG A 131 18.25 0.67 -3.80
N GLN A 132 18.18 2.00 -3.84
CA GLN A 132 17.57 2.75 -2.75
C GLN A 132 16.10 2.36 -2.56
N CYS A 133 15.34 2.18 -3.66
CA CYS A 133 13.95 1.71 -3.59
C CYS A 133 13.84 0.30 -2.99
N ALA A 134 14.77 -0.60 -3.30
CA ALA A 134 14.83 -1.93 -2.69
C ALA A 134 15.07 -1.84 -1.17
N PHE A 135 16.05 -1.05 -0.73
CA PHE A 135 16.31 -0.81 0.70
C PHE A 135 15.10 -0.18 1.42
N ASP A 136 14.51 0.86 0.84
CA ASP A 136 13.32 1.51 1.39
C ASP A 136 12.13 0.55 1.46
N GLY A 137 12.02 -0.34 0.47
CA GLY A 137 11.04 -1.43 0.40
C GLY A 137 11.18 -2.43 1.54
N HIS A 138 12.39 -2.90 1.79
CA HIS A 138 12.68 -3.76 2.93
C HIS A 138 12.39 -3.05 4.26
N HIS A 139 12.78 -1.77 4.38
CA HIS A 139 12.54 -0.99 5.60
C HIS A 139 11.05 -0.87 5.93
N ILE A 140 10.20 -0.56 4.94
CA ILE A 140 8.75 -0.41 5.20
C ILE A 140 8.06 -1.74 5.52
N LEU A 141 8.62 -2.87 5.06
CA LEU A 141 8.16 -4.22 5.39
C LEU A 141 8.53 -4.63 6.82
N GLU A 142 9.77 -4.34 7.24
CA GLU A 142 10.28 -4.69 8.56
C GLU A 142 9.78 -3.74 9.66
N CYS A 143 9.31 -2.57 9.26
CA CYS A 143 8.83 -1.55 10.18
C CYS A 143 7.73 -2.11 11.11
N ALA A 144 7.93 -1.99 12.42
CA ALA A 144 7.00 -2.52 13.41
C ALA A 144 5.66 -1.76 13.41
N ALA A 145 4.59 -2.54 13.57
CA ALA A 145 3.23 -2.10 13.82
C ALA A 145 3.14 -1.21 15.07
N ASP A 146 2.47 -0.06 15.00
CA ASP A 146 2.05 0.62 16.24
C ASP A 146 0.84 -0.08 16.87
N THR A 147 1.05 -0.76 17.99
CA THR A 147 -0.03 -1.47 18.69
C THR A 147 -0.56 -0.72 19.89
N ARG A 148 -0.10 0.52 20.14
CA ARG A 148 -0.51 1.31 21.30
C ARG A 148 -1.83 2.01 21.01
N VAL A 149 -2.89 1.57 21.69
CA VAL A 149 -4.20 2.20 21.67
C VAL A 149 -4.61 2.49 23.10
N PRO A 150 -4.88 3.76 23.48
CA PRO A 150 -5.39 4.08 24.81
C PRO A 150 -6.74 3.41 25.08
N VAL A 151 -6.98 3.02 26.34
CA VAL A 151 -8.28 2.50 26.76
C VAL A 151 -9.32 3.62 26.73
N THR A 152 -10.40 3.42 25.99
CA THR A 152 -11.50 4.38 25.91
C THR A 152 -12.52 4.16 27.03
N GLN A 153 -13.23 5.22 27.44
CA GLN A 153 -14.26 5.14 28.47
C GLN A 153 -15.64 4.71 27.92
N GLY A 154 -15.76 4.43 26.62
CA GLY A 154 -17.02 4.24 25.89
C GLY A 154 -17.43 2.79 25.64
N GLY A 155 -16.89 1.83 26.40
CA GLY A 155 -17.17 0.40 26.23
C GLY A 155 -16.43 -0.23 25.04
N GLU A 156 -16.75 -1.49 24.74
CA GLU A 156 -16.12 -2.29 23.67
C GLU A 156 -16.27 -1.66 22.28
N GLU A 157 -17.42 -1.01 22.06
CA GLU A 157 -17.78 -0.16 20.90
C GLU A 157 -16.68 0.80 20.47
N GLU A 158 -16.47 1.76 21.37
CA GLU A 158 -15.55 2.88 21.19
C GLU A 158 -14.09 2.42 21.30
N GLN A 159 -13.83 1.34 22.06
CA GLN A 159 -12.51 0.71 22.07
C GLN A 159 -12.16 0.13 20.69
N THR A 160 -13.09 -0.60 20.08
CA THR A 160 -12.93 -1.19 18.73
C THR A 160 -12.70 -0.09 17.69
N LYS A 161 -13.46 1.00 17.78
CA LYS A 161 -13.27 2.17 16.92
C LYS A 161 -11.89 2.79 17.07
N ALA A 162 -11.40 2.98 18.30
CA ALA A 162 -10.07 3.54 18.55
C ALA A 162 -8.98 2.63 17.97
N GLU A 163 -9.14 1.31 18.12
CA GLU A 163 -8.22 0.32 17.54
C GLU A 163 -8.22 0.35 16.01
N LEU A 164 -9.40 0.35 15.40
CA LEU A 164 -9.55 0.43 13.94
C LEU A 164 -8.95 1.71 13.36
N LYS A 165 -9.11 2.86 14.04
CA LYS A 165 -8.49 4.12 13.61
C LYS A 165 -6.96 4.06 13.68
N GLN A 166 -6.41 3.40 14.71
CA GLN A 166 -4.97 3.21 14.81
C GLN A 166 -4.43 2.29 13.71
N VAL A 167 -5.11 1.18 13.44
CA VAL A 167 -4.75 0.26 12.36
C VAL A 167 -4.88 0.93 10.99
N LEU A 168 -5.93 1.75 10.79
CA LEU A 168 -6.13 2.51 9.57
C LEU A 168 -4.98 3.49 9.31
N LEU A 169 -4.52 4.20 10.35
CA LEU A 169 -3.35 5.07 10.25
C LEU A 169 -2.09 4.31 9.82
N ASP A 170 -1.83 3.16 10.44
CA ASP A 170 -0.67 2.32 10.12
C ASP A 170 -0.73 1.79 8.68
N ALA A 171 -1.85 1.17 8.31
CA ALA A 171 -2.07 0.59 6.99
C ALA A 171 -1.97 1.66 5.89
N PHE A 172 -2.61 2.82 6.09
CA PHE A 172 -2.56 3.91 5.11
C PHE A 172 -1.14 4.47 4.97
N SER A 173 -0.41 4.62 6.08
CA SER A 173 0.95 5.13 6.04
C SER A 173 1.91 4.19 5.31
N ARG A 174 1.75 2.87 5.49
CA ARG A 174 2.49 1.86 4.72
C ARG A 174 2.15 1.87 3.24
N ARG A 175 0.86 1.95 2.89
CA ARG A 175 0.42 2.09 1.48
C ARG A 175 0.98 3.36 0.85
N HIS A 176 0.96 4.49 1.56
CA HIS A 176 1.55 5.75 1.11
C HIS A 176 3.03 5.60 0.79
N GLN A 177 3.81 5.07 1.74
CA GLN A 177 5.24 4.89 1.53
C GLN A 177 5.54 3.86 0.45
N GLY A 178 4.79 2.75 0.39
CA GLY A 178 4.90 1.76 -0.67
C GLY A 178 4.61 2.35 -2.05
N GLN A 179 3.57 3.18 -2.18
CA GLN A 179 3.24 3.86 -3.42
C GLN A 179 4.37 4.80 -3.86
N LYS A 180 4.95 5.55 -2.92
CA LYS A 180 6.08 6.45 -3.20
C LYS A 180 7.30 5.67 -3.70
N ILE A 181 7.65 4.55 -3.07
CA ILE A 181 8.74 3.67 -3.49
C ILE A 181 8.46 3.12 -4.89
N TYR A 182 7.25 2.60 -5.11
CA TYR A 182 6.84 2.04 -6.41
C TYR A 182 6.92 3.07 -7.55
N MET A 183 6.51 4.31 -7.29
CA MET A 183 6.64 5.39 -8.27
C MET A 183 8.08 5.75 -8.59
N ARG A 184 8.94 5.85 -7.57
CA ARG A 184 10.38 6.13 -7.73
C ARG A 184 11.08 5.01 -8.50
N GLN A 185 10.74 3.77 -8.18
CA GLN A 185 11.18 2.59 -8.92
C GLN A 185 10.76 2.67 -10.39
N GLY A 186 9.50 3.00 -10.69
CA GLY A 186 9.03 3.15 -12.06
C GLY A 186 9.79 4.22 -12.87
N ALA A 187 10.13 5.35 -12.24
CA ALA A 187 10.96 6.39 -12.86
C ALA A 187 12.37 5.87 -13.19
N ALA A 188 12.99 5.15 -12.25
CA ALA A 188 14.30 4.56 -12.45
C ALA A 188 14.30 3.43 -13.51
N GLN A 189 13.24 2.61 -13.57
CA GLN A 189 13.07 1.60 -14.61
C GLN A 189 12.96 2.24 -16.00
N ARG A 190 12.17 3.30 -16.16
CA ARG A 190 12.11 4.07 -17.42
C ARG A 190 13.48 4.64 -17.81
N TRP A 191 14.24 5.15 -16.84
CA TRP A 191 15.60 5.62 -17.10
C TRP A 191 16.51 4.49 -17.62
N VAL A 192 16.42 3.28 -17.05
CA VAL A 192 17.19 2.11 -17.54
C VAL A 192 16.80 1.81 -18.98
N GLU A 193 15.50 1.73 -19.27
CA GLU A 193 14.98 1.47 -20.63
C GLU A 193 15.45 2.52 -21.64
N PHE A 194 15.39 3.81 -21.30
CA PHE A 194 15.86 4.88 -22.19
C PHE A 194 17.37 4.83 -22.41
N ARG A 195 18.13 4.58 -21.34
CA ARG A 195 19.58 4.45 -21.45
C ARG A 195 19.96 3.28 -22.35
N ASP A 196 19.32 2.13 -22.20
CA ASP A 196 19.55 0.95 -23.03
C ASP A 196 19.20 1.24 -24.50
N HIS A 197 18.14 2.01 -24.75
CA HIS A 197 17.76 2.44 -26.09
C HIS A 197 18.79 3.38 -26.74
N ILE A 198 19.35 4.32 -25.98
CA ILE A 198 20.41 5.23 -26.45
C ILE A 198 21.69 4.46 -26.77
N LEU A 199 22.06 3.52 -25.90
CA LEU A 199 23.31 2.78 -26.00
C LEU A 199 23.26 1.64 -27.02
N GLN A 200 22.10 1.01 -27.24
CA GLN A 200 21.93 -0.14 -28.15
C GLN A 200 22.95 -1.26 -27.87
N GLY A 201 23.26 -1.50 -26.60
CA GLY A 201 24.27 -2.48 -26.15
C GLY A 201 25.73 -2.01 -26.26
N GLN A 202 25.99 -0.79 -26.73
CA GLN A 202 27.33 -0.20 -26.75
C GLN A 202 27.67 0.49 -25.42
N ARG A 203 28.95 0.77 -25.19
CA ARG A 203 29.40 1.60 -24.06
C ARG A 203 29.15 3.08 -24.35
N PRO A 204 28.98 3.95 -23.32
CA PRO A 204 28.88 5.39 -23.52
C PRO A 204 30.02 5.95 -24.39
N TYR A 205 29.69 6.66 -25.47
CA TYR A 205 30.65 7.25 -26.40
C TYR A 205 30.30 8.72 -26.71
N PRO A 206 31.25 9.55 -27.16
CA PRO A 206 31.09 11.00 -27.21
C PRO A 206 29.83 11.51 -27.94
N ALA A 207 29.39 10.83 -29.00
CA ALA A 207 28.24 11.27 -29.79
C ALA A 207 26.89 11.13 -29.05
N VAL A 208 26.75 10.16 -28.14
CA VAL A 208 25.51 9.94 -27.36
C VAL A 208 25.53 10.62 -25.98
N GLN A 209 26.66 11.21 -25.57
CA GLN A 209 26.79 11.87 -24.27
C GLN A 209 25.70 12.92 -23.98
N PRO A 210 25.31 13.81 -24.93
CA PRO A 210 24.23 14.76 -24.68
C PRO A 210 22.89 14.10 -24.40
N GLN A 211 22.61 12.96 -25.05
CA GLN A 211 21.37 12.20 -24.85
C GLN A 211 21.35 11.49 -23.50
N LEU A 212 22.48 10.93 -23.07
CA LEU A 212 22.62 10.32 -21.74
C LEU A 212 22.44 11.38 -20.63
N GLN A 213 23.03 12.56 -20.79
CA GLN A 213 22.84 13.67 -19.86
C GLN A 213 21.38 14.13 -19.78
N ALA A 214 20.68 14.18 -20.92
CA ALA A 214 19.25 14.48 -20.95
C ALA A 214 18.42 13.40 -20.24
N CYS A 215 18.78 12.12 -20.41
CA CYS A 215 18.17 10.99 -19.71
C CYS A 215 18.32 11.13 -18.17
N ASP A 216 19.53 11.43 -17.69
CA ASP A 216 19.78 11.65 -16.26
C ASP A 216 19.01 12.87 -15.72
N HIS A 217 18.96 13.97 -16.49
CA HIS A 217 18.21 15.15 -16.12
C HIS A 217 16.71 14.85 -15.99
N GLN A 218 16.14 14.10 -16.95
CA GLN A 218 14.74 13.69 -16.91
C GLN A 218 14.44 12.85 -15.66
N LEU A 219 15.31 11.90 -15.31
CA LEU A 219 15.15 11.11 -14.08
C LEU A 219 15.12 12.01 -12.84
N ARG A 220 16.02 13.00 -12.72
CA ARG A 220 16.01 13.93 -11.58
C ARG A 220 14.73 14.73 -11.49
N VAL A 221 14.25 15.25 -12.62
CA VAL A 221 12.99 16.00 -12.68
C VAL A 221 11.83 15.12 -12.24
N GLU A 222 11.77 13.89 -12.74
CA GLU A 222 10.72 12.94 -12.38
C GLU A 222 10.77 12.57 -10.89
N LEU A 223 11.94 12.19 -10.36
CA LEU A 223 12.11 11.87 -8.95
C LEU A 223 11.79 13.05 -8.03
N ALA A 224 12.11 14.28 -8.44
CA ALA A 224 11.78 15.49 -7.69
C ALA A 224 10.27 15.78 -7.67
N SER A 225 9.54 15.37 -8.71
CA SER A 225 8.08 15.54 -8.78
C SER A 225 7.32 14.57 -7.85
N ILE A 226 7.92 13.44 -7.47
CA ILE A 226 7.33 12.42 -6.59
C ILE A 226 7.45 12.88 -5.13
N THR A 227 6.60 13.84 -4.78
CA THR A 227 6.44 14.41 -3.44
C THR A 227 5.41 13.64 -2.63
N ASP A 228 5.41 13.81 -1.30
CA ASP A 228 4.39 13.19 -0.45
C ASP A 228 2.99 13.76 -0.75
N GLU A 229 2.89 15.04 -1.09
CA GLU A 229 1.65 15.69 -1.50
C GLU A 229 1.10 15.08 -2.79
N PHE A 230 1.97 14.85 -3.78
CA PHE A 230 1.60 14.20 -5.04
C PHE A 230 1.08 12.77 -4.79
N VAL A 231 1.83 11.96 -4.05
CA VAL A 231 1.46 10.57 -3.74
C VAL A 231 0.12 10.50 -2.99
N TYR A 232 -0.07 11.39 -2.00
CA TYR A 232 -1.30 11.44 -1.23
C TYR A 232 -2.51 11.83 -2.08
N ALA A 233 -2.35 12.81 -2.98
CA ALA A 233 -3.39 13.24 -3.90
C ALA A 233 -3.77 12.12 -4.88
N GLU A 234 -2.79 11.42 -5.46
CA GLU A 234 -3.02 10.28 -6.35
C GLU A 234 -3.78 9.14 -5.66
N LEU A 235 -3.38 8.76 -4.44
CA LEU A 235 -4.07 7.72 -3.68
C LEU A 235 -5.51 8.12 -3.36
N THR A 236 -5.72 9.37 -2.96
CA THR A 236 -7.05 9.92 -2.67
C THR A 236 -7.94 9.91 -3.92
N ALA A 237 -7.42 10.36 -5.06
CA ALA A 237 -8.14 10.37 -6.33
C ALA A 237 -8.51 8.94 -6.77
N SER A 238 -7.56 8.00 -6.66
CA SER A 238 -7.79 6.58 -6.95
C SER A 238 -8.90 5.98 -6.09
N ASP A 239 -8.87 6.21 -4.78
CA ASP A 239 -9.91 5.71 -3.87
C ASP A 239 -11.29 6.32 -4.15
N GLN A 240 -11.35 7.59 -4.55
CA GLN A 240 -12.59 8.25 -4.99
C GLN A 240 -13.15 7.63 -6.27
N ILE A 241 -12.29 7.37 -7.27
CA ILE A 241 -12.67 6.72 -8.52
C ILE A 241 -13.24 5.32 -8.27
N LEU A 242 -12.67 4.59 -7.31
CA LEU A 242 -13.13 3.25 -6.92
C LEU A 242 -14.39 3.26 -6.02
N GLY A 243 -14.86 4.44 -5.61
CA GLY A 243 -16.02 4.61 -4.74
C GLY A 243 -15.81 4.02 -3.35
N ARG A 244 -14.57 4.07 -2.84
CA ARG A 244 -14.21 3.54 -1.51
C ARG A 244 -14.65 4.50 -0.40
N TRP A 245 -14.84 3.97 0.81
CA TRP A 245 -15.19 4.78 1.97
C TRP A 245 -13.93 5.46 2.54
N THR A 246 -13.78 6.76 2.28
CA THR A 246 -12.58 7.55 2.63
C THR A 246 -12.81 8.61 3.71
N VAL A 247 -14.01 8.65 4.30
CA VAL A 247 -14.46 9.73 5.22
C VAL A 247 -13.55 9.89 6.43
N GLU A 248 -12.96 8.78 6.92
CA GLU A 248 -12.06 8.78 8.07
C GLU A 248 -10.61 8.46 7.70
N ASP A 249 -10.23 8.61 6.43
CA ASP A 249 -8.86 8.39 6.02
C ASP A 249 -7.90 9.35 6.75
N PRO A 250 -6.70 8.89 7.13
CA PRO A 250 -5.74 9.72 7.83
C PRO A 250 -5.29 10.90 6.97
N SER A 251 -5.18 12.09 7.58
CA SER A 251 -4.56 13.25 6.93
C SER A 251 -3.09 12.99 6.58
N LEU A 252 -2.59 13.63 5.53
CA LEU A 252 -1.17 13.58 5.14
C LEU A 252 -0.23 13.92 6.33
N ARG A 253 -0.59 14.91 7.14
CA ARG A 253 0.16 15.27 8.35
C ARG A 253 0.26 14.11 9.35
N GLY A 254 -0.79 13.31 9.48
CA GLY A 254 -0.81 12.11 10.31
C GLY A 254 0.14 11.04 9.78
N VAL A 255 0.06 10.78 8.47
CA VAL A 255 0.94 9.84 7.76
C VAL A 255 2.42 10.21 7.91
N LEU A 256 2.77 11.47 7.62
CA LEU A 256 4.15 11.95 7.74
C LEU A 256 4.67 11.93 9.18
N ARG A 257 3.80 12.07 10.18
CA ARG A 257 4.18 11.90 11.59
C ARG A 257 4.47 10.43 11.89
N TRP A 258 3.62 9.53 11.41
CA TRP A 258 3.80 8.08 11.58
C TRP A 258 5.11 7.61 10.95
N LEU A 259 5.43 8.09 9.73
CA LEU A 259 6.67 7.74 9.02
C LEU A 259 7.92 8.26 9.75
N ARG A 260 7.92 9.52 10.19
CA ARG A 260 9.06 10.10 10.92
C ARG A 260 9.37 9.41 12.24
N ALA A 261 8.35 8.87 12.92
CA ALA A 261 8.55 8.10 14.14
C ALA A 261 9.32 6.78 13.91
N ARG A 262 9.47 6.36 12.65
CA ARG A 262 9.96 5.04 12.21
C ARG A 262 11.13 5.11 11.23
N LEU A 263 11.71 6.30 11.04
CA LEU A 263 12.93 6.53 10.25
C LEU A 263 14.22 6.36 11.08
N ARG A 264 14.15 5.77 12.29
CA ARG A 264 15.27 5.61 13.21
C ARG A 264 15.60 4.15 13.41
#